data_AF-A0A9W7B9Z5-F1
#
_entry.id   AF-A0A9W7B9Z5-F1
#
_cell.length_a   1.000
_cell.length_b   1.000
_cell.length_c   1.000
_cell.angle_alpha   90.00
_cell.angle_beta   90.00
_cell.angle_gamma   90.00
#
_symmetry.space_group_name_H-M   'P 1'
#
loop_
_entity.id
_entity.type
_entity.pdbx_description
1 polymer ?
#
loop_
_entity_poly.entity_id
_entity_poly.type
_entity_poly.pdbx_seq_one_letter_code
_entity_poly.pdbx_strand_id
1 'polypeptide(L)'
;MPKLPEYTGNYGSAASLLLPSQLASAAAGFFPRLSFKQKKKLALRWRVAQARSEVNRIQNELSALESLPVPHDVPTTSRMKALRVDAGRAESEIILLKAKQAKRGMPSRNNFLGILSRKLETFLASEQRSSNVLLQQLTSSSSPWDLVLDDTLSLLKMGTSPKLVSQTIQLKSSRRLIPHAAAIAIRAATLERWAPGILISVDGYLDFVEPHLDTILERLDQIEPHLPFVLEHLDVLAPHCGVLLQNIDRLLLFADDGGKYLDPLLPWVPEFVDKLEVFSPHFILLRPHFKYVLPHFDVIAPSAMRFKDKLDVSRYADVLVWYFGWVLRIPFVAKFILKVPGMPSLANFLARRLPRWPVRRTWKVECDYSGCEVYI
;
A
#
# COMPACT_ATOMS: atom_id res chain seq x y z
N MET A 1 11.25 17.13 -56.63
CA MET A 1 10.85 17.09 -55.20
C MET A 1 10.39 18.49 -54.82
N PRO A 2 9.11 18.69 -54.45
CA PRO A 2 8.59 20.01 -54.12
C PRO A 2 8.99 20.39 -52.68
N LYS A 3 9.39 21.65 -52.51
CA LYS A 3 9.72 22.27 -51.21
C LYS A 3 8.43 22.47 -50.41
N LEU A 4 8.40 21.95 -49.19
CA LEU A 4 7.35 22.23 -48.21
C LEU A 4 7.48 23.69 -47.71
N PRO A 5 6.36 24.37 -47.40
CA PRO A 5 6.37 25.74 -46.92
C PRO A 5 6.86 25.82 -45.47
N GLU A 6 7.74 26.78 -45.19
CA GLU A 6 8.16 27.17 -43.84
C GLU A 6 6.97 27.74 -43.06
N TYR A 7 6.58 27.02 -42.01
CA TYR A 7 5.58 27.44 -41.04
C TYR A 7 6.27 28.25 -39.94
N THR A 8 6.33 29.57 -40.07
CA THR A 8 6.79 30.48 -39.00
C THR A 8 5.67 30.67 -37.97
N GLY A 9 5.45 29.63 -37.17
CA GLY A 9 4.59 29.68 -36.00
C GLY A 9 5.21 30.59 -34.93
N ASN A 10 4.63 31.78 -34.76
CA ASN A 10 4.93 32.72 -33.71
C ASN A 10 4.48 32.11 -32.36
N TYR A 11 5.36 31.35 -31.71
CA TYR A 11 5.15 30.86 -30.34
C TYR A 11 5.18 32.05 -29.39
N GLY A 12 4.01 32.65 -29.16
CA GLY A 12 3.80 33.54 -28.04
C GLY A 12 4.21 32.82 -26.76
N SER A 13 5.27 33.33 -26.14
CA SER A 13 5.79 33.02 -24.80
C SER A 13 4.87 32.07 -24.03
N ALA A 14 5.24 30.79 -24.00
CA ALA A 14 4.62 29.80 -23.13
C ALA A 14 4.71 30.35 -21.71
N ALA A 15 3.60 30.86 -21.21
CA ALA A 15 3.44 31.26 -19.83
C ALA A 15 3.60 29.99 -19.00
N SER A 16 4.83 29.75 -18.56
CA SER A 16 5.25 28.63 -17.72
C SER A 16 4.25 28.45 -16.59
N LEU A 17 3.43 27.40 -16.71
CA LEU A 17 2.56 26.90 -15.65
C LEU A 17 3.50 26.47 -14.53
N LEU A 18 3.54 27.25 -13.46
CA LEU A 18 4.35 26.92 -12.28
C LEU A 18 3.77 25.65 -11.66
N LEU A 19 4.64 24.69 -11.36
CA LEU A 19 4.28 23.43 -10.70
C LEU A 19 3.63 23.71 -9.33
N PRO A 20 2.67 22.88 -8.87
CA PRO A 20 2.00 23.03 -7.57
C PRO A 20 2.96 23.22 -6.38
N SER A 21 4.13 22.59 -6.43
CA SER A 21 5.20 22.73 -5.43
C SER A 21 5.68 24.18 -5.27
N GLN A 22 5.77 24.94 -6.36
CA GLN A 22 6.21 26.34 -6.32
C GLN A 22 5.14 27.28 -5.76
N LEU A 23 3.85 26.92 -5.83
CA LEU A 23 2.77 27.66 -5.19
C LEU A 23 2.72 27.39 -3.68
N ALA A 24 2.97 26.15 -3.24
CA ALA A 24 3.07 25.80 -1.82
C ALA A 24 4.29 26.46 -1.14
N SER A 25 5.46 26.43 -1.79
CA SER A 25 6.66 27.15 -1.33
C SER A 25 6.46 28.67 -1.27
N ALA A 26 5.55 29.21 -2.09
CA ALA A 26 5.16 30.62 -2.05
C ALA A 26 4.49 31.04 -0.75
N ALA A 27 3.62 30.19 -0.23
CA ALA A 27 2.90 30.42 1.00
C ALA A 27 3.83 30.27 2.22
N ALA A 28 4.85 29.41 2.13
CA ALA A 28 5.84 29.17 3.19
C ALA A 28 7.01 30.17 3.22
N GLY A 29 7.04 31.17 2.32
CA GLY A 29 8.11 32.19 2.29
C GLY A 29 9.47 31.71 1.74
N PHE A 30 9.61 30.44 1.41
CA PHE A 30 10.83 29.85 0.86
C PHE A 30 10.86 29.97 -0.66
N PHE A 31 11.44 31.08 -1.16
CA PHE A 31 11.74 31.25 -2.58
C PHE A 31 13.22 31.62 -2.78
N PRO A 32 14.10 30.65 -3.03
CA PRO A 32 15.37 30.97 -3.64
C PRO A 32 15.07 31.27 -5.13
N ARG A 33 15.22 32.54 -5.54
CA ARG A 33 15.29 33.03 -6.95
C ARG A 33 14.02 33.51 -7.68
N LEU A 34 12.94 33.90 -7.01
CA LEU A 34 11.89 34.71 -7.68
C LEU A 34 12.12 36.22 -7.50
N SER A 35 11.90 37.00 -8.57
CA SER A 35 11.94 38.47 -8.49
C SER A 35 10.84 39.00 -7.56
N PHE A 36 11.07 40.13 -6.89
CA PHE A 36 10.08 40.75 -6.01
C PHE A 36 8.73 41.00 -6.71
N LYS A 37 8.76 41.38 -7.99
CA LYS A 37 7.56 41.55 -8.82
C LYS A 37 6.78 40.24 -8.99
N GLN A 38 7.46 39.12 -9.23
CA GLN A 38 6.83 37.79 -9.34
C GLN A 38 6.26 37.32 -8.00
N LYS A 39 7.00 37.49 -6.89
CA LYS A 39 6.50 37.17 -5.54
C LYS A 39 5.21 37.92 -5.22
N LYS A 40 5.17 39.23 -5.51
CA LYS A 40 3.97 40.08 -5.31
C LYS A 40 2.79 39.67 -6.20
N LYS A 41 3.08 39.15 -7.40
CA LYS A 41 2.08 38.61 -8.32
C LYS A 41 1.51 37.29 -7.78
N LEU A 42 2.34 36.37 -7.31
CA LEU A 42 1.90 35.11 -6.72
C LEU A 42 1.09 35.33 -5.44
N ALA A 43 1.54 36.22 -4.55
CA ALA A 43 0.81 36.56 -3.33
C ALA A 43 -0.61 37.09 -3.61
N LEU A 44 -0.79 37.93 -4.64
CA LEU A 44 -2.11 38.39 -5.04
C LEU A 44 -2.99 37.29 -5.63
N ARG A 45 -2.41 36.31 -6.32
CA ARG A 45 -3.15 35.15 -6.85
C ARG A 45 -3.61 34.26 -5.71
N TRP A 46 -2.71 34.00 -4.77
CA TRP A 46 -2.99 33.23 -3.56
C TRP A 46 -4.14 33.83 -2.73
N ARG A 47 -4.12 35.16 -2.49
CA ARG A 47 -5.21 35.84 -1.77
C ARG A 47 -6.57 35.70 -2.48
N VAL A 48 -6.60 35.78 -3.81
CA VAL A 48 -7.84 35.55 -4.57
C VAL A 48 -8.31 34.11 -4.44
N ALA A 49 -7.39 33.15 -4.46
CA ALA A 49 -7.72 31.73 -4.28
C ALA A 49 -8.28 31.46 -2.87
N GLN A 50 -7.71 32.09 -1.84
CA GLN A 50 -8.16 32.00 -0.45
C GLN A 50 -9.56 32.61 -0.26
N ALA A 51 -9.82 33.80 -0.81
CA ALA A 51 -11.15 34.40 -0.73
C ALA A 51 -12.20 33.56 -1.49
N ARG A 52 -11.82 32.91 -2.60
CA ARG A 52 -12.70 31.98 -3.33
C ARG A 52 -13.00 30.69 -2.55
N SER A 53 -11.99 30.10 -1.89
CA SER A 53 -12.23 28.90 -1.09
C SER A 53 -13.17 29.19 0.08
N GLU A 54 -13.12 30.41 0.63
CA GLU A 54 -14.07 30.88 1.64
C GLU A 54 -15.50 31.01 1.11
N VAL A 55 -15.70 31.62 -0.07
CA VAL A 55 -17.02 31.67 -0.71
C VAL A 55 -17.58 30.27 -0.95
N ASN A 56 -16.78 29.36 -1.53
CA ASN A 56 -17.21 27.98 -1.79
C ASN A 56 -17.60 27.25 -0.49
N ARG A 57 -16.82 27.43 0.59
CA ARG A 57 -17.13 26.85 1.91
C ARG A 57 -18.48 27.35 2.42
N ILE A 58 -18.70 28.66 2.38
CA ILE A 58 -19.96 29.27 2.85
C ILE A 58 -21.15 28.81 2.01
N GLN A 59 -20.99 28.70 0.69
CA GLN A 59 -22.03 28.19 -0.20
C GLN A 59 -22.36 26.72 0.09
N ASN A 60 -21.35 25.88 0.31
CA ASN A 60 -21.56 24.48 0.69
C ASN A 60 -22.29 24.38 2.04
N GLU A 61 -21.91 25.19 3.03
CA GLU A 61 -22.57 25.24 4.35
C GLU A 61 -24.03 25.72 4.24
N LEU A 62 -24.30 26.73 3.42
CA LEU A 62 -25.66 27.18 3.12
C LEU A 62 -26.48 26.07 2.45
N SER A 63 -25.91 25.38 1.45
CA SER A 63 -26.60 24.28 0.76
C SER A 63 -26.90 23.10 1.69
N ALA A 64 -25.99 22.78 2.61
CA ALA A 64 -26.19 21.75 3.62
C ALA A 64 -27.32 22.15 4.59
N LEU A 65 -27.34 23.40 5.06
CA LEU A 65 -28.41 23.91 5.92
C LEU A 65 -29.77 23.95 5.20
N GLU A 66 -29.79 24.31 3.92
CA GLU A 66 -31.01 24.32 3.10
C GLU A 66 -31.54 22.91 2.80
N SER A 67 -30.67 21.89 2.83
CA SER A 67 -31.03 20.49 2.59
C SER A 67 -31.63 19.75 3.79
N LEU A 68 -31.51 20.31 5.01
CA LEU A 68 -32.02 19.66 6.22
C LEU A 68 -33.56 19.69 6.25
N PRO A 69 -34.25 18.54 6.42
CA PRO A 69 -35.69 18.49 6.58
C PRO A 69 -36.08 19.17 7.90
N VAL A 70 -36.93 20.20 7.81
CA VAL A 70 -37.10 21.24 8.84
C VAL A 70 -37.95 20.79 10.05
N PRO A 71 -37.49 21.09 11.29
CA PRO A 71 -38.30 21.79 12.29
C PRO A 71 -37.86 23.26 12.33
N HIS A 72 -38.83 24.17 12.34
CA HIS A 72 -38.65 25.63 12.20
C HIS A 72 -38.05 26.27 13.47
N ASP A 73 -36.86 25.87 13.89
CA ASP A 73 -36.18 26.55 14.99
C ASP A 73 -35.49 27.83 14.49
N VAL A 74 -35.75 28.94 15.18
CA VAL A 74 -35.20 30.30 14.94
C VAL A 74 -33.66 30.38 14.76
N PRO A 75 -32.80 29.55 15.40
CA PRO A 75 -31.34 29.69 15.30
C PRO A 75 -30.79 29.51 13.88
N THR A 76 -31.36 28.62 13.07
CA THR A 76 -30.87 28.33 11.70
C THR A 76 -31.04 29.54 10.78
N THR A 77 -32.14 30.29 10.93
CA THR A 77 -32.39 31.49 10.10
C THR A 77 -31.38 32.60 10.35
N SER A 78 -30.97 32.80 11.61
CA SER A 78 -29.96 33.79 11.98
C SER A 78 -28.58 33.44 11.44
N ARG A 79 -28.19 32.15 11.54
CA ARG A 79 -26.92 31.64 11.00
C ARG A 79 -26.88 31.74 9.47
N MET A 80 -27.95 31.38 8.77
CA MET A 80 -28.01 31.52 7.30
C MET A 80 -27.87 32.99 6.86
N LYS A 81 -28.48 33.94 7.58
CA LYS A 81 -28.31 35.38 7.29
C LYS A 81 -26.86 35.81 7.48
N ALA A 82 -26.21 35.41 8.57
CA ALA A 82 -24.79 35.71 8.82
C ALA A 82 -23.90 35.15 7.71
N LEU A 83 -24.08 33.88 7.34
CA LEU A 83 -23.34 33.23 6.26
C LEU A 83 -23.50 33.97 4.92
N ARG A 84 -24.71 34.43 4.57
CA ARG A 84 -24.93 35.21 3.34
C ARG A 84 -24.21 36.57 3.35
N VAL A 85 -24.16 37.24 4.49
CA VAL A 85 -23.40 38.50 4.65
C VAL A 85 -21.91 38.24 4.48
N ASP A 86 -21.39 37.18 5.08
CA ASP A 86 -19.98 36.80 4.98
C ASP A 86 -19.60 36.40 3.55
N ALA A 87 -20.47 35.67 2.84
CA ALA A 87 -20.29 35.37 1.42
C ALA A 87 -20.18 36.65 0.59
N GLY A 88 -21.09 37.62 0.80
CA GLY A 88 -21.05 38.90 0.12
C GLY A 88 -19.77 39.70 0.40
N ARG A 89 -19.27 39.66 1.64
CA ARG A 89 -17.99 40.29 2.01
C ARG A 89 -16.83 39.63 1.28
N ALA A 90 -16.74 38.31 1.27
CA ALA A 90 -15.69 37.57 0.58
C ALA A 90 -15.73 37.78 -0.95
N GLU A 91 -16.92 37.83 -1.55
CA GLU A 91 -17.11 38.16 -2.97
C GLU A 91 -16.63 39.58 -3.31
N SER A 92 -16.94 40.55 -2.45
CA SER A 92 -16.46 41.93 -2.62
C SER A 92 -14.92 42.01 -2.57
N GLU A 93 -14.29 41.21 -1.71
CA GLU A 93 -12.83 41.13 -1.62
C GLU A 93 -12.23 40.52 -2.90
N ILE A 94 -12.85 39.48 -3.46
CA ILE A 94 -12.42 38.89 -4.74
C ILE A 94 -12.45 39.95 -5.85
N ILE A 95 -13.49 40.79 -5.90
CA ILE A 95 -13.61 41.87 -6.89
C ILE A 95 -12.47 42.88 -6.72
N LEU A 96 -12.21 43.34 -5.50
CA LEU A 96 -11.12 44.28 -5.20
C LEU A 96 -9.75 43.71 -5.55
N LEU A 97 -9.50 42.45 -5.22
CA LEU A 97 -8.24 41.77 -5.52
C LEU A 97 -8.06 41.56 -7.04
N LYS A 98 -9.12 41.22 -7.78
CA LYS A 98 -9.10 41.15 -9.25
C LYS A 98 -8.81 42.52 -9.87
N ALA A 99 -9.40 43.60 -9.36
CA ALA A 99 -9.09 44.96 -9.81
C ALA A 99 -7.61 45.32 -9.59
N LYS A 100 -7.03 44.91 -8.44
CA LYS A 100 -5.59 45.04 -8.17
C LYS A 100 -4.72 44.20 -9.10
N GLN A 101 -5.18 43.02 -9.53
CA GLN A 101 -4.48 42.19 -10.53
C GLN A 101 -4.49 42.86 -11.91
N ALA A 102 -5.64 43.41 -12.33
CA ALA A 102 -5.79 44.13 -13.60
C ALA A 102 -4.87 45.36 -13.67
N LYS A 103 -4.85 46.19 -12.61
CA LYS A 103 -3.95 47.35 -12.50
C LYS A 103 -2.46 46.99 -12.61
N ARG A 104 -2.08 45.73 -12.43
CA ARG A 104 -0.69 45.24 -12.53
C ARG A 104 -0.38 44.50 -13.83
N GLY A 105 -1.27 44.61 -14.83
CA GLY A 105 -1.10 43.95 -16.12
C GLY A 105 -1.04 42.43 -15.99
N MET A 106 -1.78 41.84 -15.06
CA MET A 106 -1.94 40.38 -15.07
C MET A 106 -2.94 39.98 -16.15
N PRO A 107 -2.60 39.02 -17.02
CA PRO A 107 -3.53 38.55 -18.03
C PRO A 107 -4.74 37.85 -17.38
N SER A 108 -5.92 38.08 -17.94
CA SER A 108 -7.12 37.32 -17.59
C SER A 108 -6.94 35.87 -18.04
N ARG A 109 -7.14 34.90 -17.15
CA ARG A 109 -6.92 33.48 -17.42
C ARG A 109 -8.21 32.76 -17.86
N ASN A 110 -8.93 33.27 -18.84
CA ASN A 110 -10.28 32.76 -19.17
C ASN A 110 -10.26 31.44 -19.97
N ASN A 111 -9.10 31.04 -20.47
CA ASN A 111 -8.93 29.79 -21.21
C ASN A 111 -9.04 28.57 -20.27
N PHE A 112 -9.28 27.39 -20.85
CA PHE A 112 -9.42 26.12 -20.11
C PHE A 112 -8.29 25.86 -19.08
N LEU A 113 -7.03 25.97 -19.51
CA LEU A 113 -5.86 25.84 -18.60
C LEU A 113 -5.88 26.87 -17.46
N GLY A 114 -6.38 28.07 -17.75
CA GLY A 114 -6.57 29.13 -16.78
C GLY A 114 -7.63 28.80 -15.74
N ILE A 115 -8.73 28.16 -16.15
CA ILE A 115 -9.80 27.69 -15.25
C ILE A 115 -9.29 26.54 -14.38
N LEU A 116 -8.58 25.57 -14.96
CA LEU A 116 -8.00 24.43 -14.22
C LEU A 116 -6.98 24.92 -13.17
N SER A 117 -6.08 25.82 -13.56
CA SER A 117 -5.11 26.43 -12.64
C SER A 117 -5.80 27.17 -11.50
N ARG A 118 -6.92 27.86 -11.74
CA ARG A 118 -7.70 28.50 -10.66
C ARG A 118 -8.31 27.46 -9.71
N LYS A 119 -8.87 26.37 -10.24
CA LYS A 119 -9.45 25.29 -9.42
C LYS A 119 -8.41 24.64 -8.51
N LEU A 120 -7.21 24.37 -9.05
CA LEU A 120 -6.06 23.90 -8.29
C LEU A 120 -5.61 24.90 -7.22
N GLU A 121 -5.45 26.18 -7.58
CA GLU A 121 -5.10 27.24 -6.62
C GLU A 121 -6.13 27.32 -5.48
N THR A 122 -7.43 27.22 -5.77
CA THR A 122 -8.49 27.23 -4.74
C THR A 122 -8.48 25.97 -3.87
N PHE A 123 -8.19 24.81 -4.44
CA PHE A 123 -8.08 23.54 -3.71
C PHE A 123 -6.90 23.56 -2.73
N LEU A 124 -5.72 23.98 -3.20
CA LEU A 124 -4.54 24.14 -2.34
C LEU A 124 -4.78 25.17 -1.23
N ALA A 125 -5.52 26.25 -1.52
CA ALA A 125 -5.87 27.25 -0.51
C ALA A 125 -6.86 26.70 0.53
N SER A 126 -7.78 25.81 0.16
CA SER A 126 -8.62 25.10 1.15
C SER A 126 -7.81 24.12 1.99
N GLU A 127 -6.88 23.36 1.39
CA GLU A 127 -6.02 22.43 2.13
C GLU A 127 -5.09 23.14 3.12
N GLN A 128 -4.52 24.29 2.74
CA GLN A 128 -3.68 25.04 3.68
C GLN A 128 -4.50 25.57 4.87
N ARG A 129 -5.78 25.91 4.66
CA ARG A 129 -6.65 26.36 5.74
C ARG A 129 -7.04 25.20 6.65
N SER A 130 -7.37 24.03 6.10
CA SER A 130 -7.63 22.84 6.92
C SER A 130 -6.39 22.40 7.68
N SER A 131 -5.21 22.42 7.05
CA SER A 131 -3.96 22.09 7.73
C SER A 131 -3.63 23.11 8.82
N ASN A 132 -3.84 24.41 8.61
CA ASN A 132 -3.65 25.42 9.64
C ASN A 132 -4.64 25.30 10.80
N VAL A 133 -5.91 24.98 10.53
CA VAL A 133 -6.91 24.72 11.58
C VAL A 133 -6.52 23.48 12.37
N LEU A 134 -6.10 22.42 11.70
CA LEU A 134 -5.61 21.20 12.33
C LEU A 134 -4.35 21.51 13.15
N LEU A 135 -3.38 22.27 12.63
CA LEU A 135 -2.19 22.72 13.37
C LEU A 135 -2.57 23.57 14.58
N GLN A 136 -3.54 24.46 14.44
CA GLN A 136 -4.05 25.27 15.55
C GLN A 136 -4.75 24.41 16.60
N GLN A 137 -5.51 23.40 16.19
CA GLN A 137 -6.13 22.43 17.08
C GLN A 137 -5.08 21.56 17.78
N LEU A 138 -4.06 21.07 17.06
CA LEU A 138 -2.96 20.31 17.62
C LEU A 138 -2.10 21.12 18.60
N THR A 139 -1.92 22.42 18.34
CA THR A 139 -1.15 23.31 19.23
C THR A 139 -1.95 23.79 20.42
N SER A 140 -3.29 23.78 20.34
CA SER A 140 -4.18 24.17 21.43
C SER A 140 -4.64 22.99 22.30
N SER A 141 -4.59 21.75 21.80
CA SER A 141 -4.91 20.58 22.60
C SER A 141 -3.75 20.20 23.53
N SER A 142 -4.08 19.78 24.75
CA SER A 142 -3.11 19.25 25.71
C SER A 142 -2.47 17.93 25.25
N SER A 143 -3.15 17.22 24.34
CA SER A 143 -2.73 15.95 23.76
C SER A 143 -3.00 15.95 22.24
N PRO A 144 -2.03 16.36 21.41
CA PRO A 144 -2.21 16.43 19.95
C PRO A 144 -2.55 15.06 19.36
N TRP A 145 -2.03 13.99 19.95
CA TRP A 145 -2.27 12.62 19.50
C TRP A 145 -3.71 12.15 19.72
N ASP A 146 -4.36 12.57 20.81
CA ASP A 146 -5.77 12.21 21.06
C ASP A 146 -6.68 12.88 20.02
N LEU A 147 -6.33 14.08 19.58
CA LEU A 147 -7.09 14.81 18.55
C LEU A 147 -6.92 14.17 17.18
N VAL A 148 -5.70 13.77 16.80
CA VAL A 148 -5.46 12.97 15.58
C VAL A 148 -6.19 11.63 15.65
N LEU A 149 -6.20 11.01 16.82
CA LEU A 149 -6.91 9.76 17.05
C LEU A 149 -8.42 9.95 16.91
N ASP A 150 -9.00 10.98 17.51
CA ASP A 150 -10.43 11.29 17.37
C ASP A 150 -10.81 11.65 15.93
N ASP A 151 -9.96 12.39 15.20
CA ASP A 151 -10.19 12.71 13.79
C ASP A 151 -10.06 11.47 12.90
N THR A 152 -9.04 10.64 13.11
CA THR A 152 -8.88 9.38 12.36
C THR A 152 -10.00 8.40 12.68
N LEU A 153 -10.43 8.30 13.94
CA LEU A 153 -11.61 7.54 14.32
C LEU A 153 -12.89 8.12 13.70
N SER A 154 -13.00 9.44 13.58
CA SER A 154 -14.15 10.09 12.94
C SER A 154 -14.16 9.84 11.44
N LEU A 155 -13.01 9.88 10.78
CA LEU A 155 -12.84 9.50 9.37
C LEU A 155 -13.15 8.01 9.16
N LEU A 156 -12.67 7.14 10.05
CA LEU A 156 -13.05 5.73 10.04
C LEU A 156 -14.56 5.56 10.26
N LYS A 157 -15.20 6.29 11.18
CA LYS A 157 -16.67 6.25 11.37
C LYS A 157 -17.44 6.71 10.12
N MET A 158 -16.88 7.65 9.36
CA MET A 158 -17.50 8.14 8.12
C MET A 158 -17.28 7.20 6.93
N GLY A 159 -16.13 6.50 6.88
CA GLY A 159 -15.74 5.64 5.77
C GLY A 159 -15.96 4.15 5.97
N THR A 160 -16.19 3.68 7.20
CA THR A 160 -16.32 2.26 7.53
C THR A 160 -17.53 2.00 8.43
N SER A 161 -18.01 0.76 8.48
CA SER A 161 -19.14 0.43 9.34
C SER A 161 -18.86 0.76 10.82
N PRO A 162 -19.81 1.38 11.55
CA PRO A 162 -19.62 1.79 12.94
C PRO A 162 -19.28 0.64 13.90
N LYS A 163 -19.61 -0.61 13.50
CA LYS A 163 -19.26 -1.84 14.25
C LYS A 163 -17.75 -2.10 14.26
N LEU A 164 -17.05 -1.81 13.15
CA LEU A 164 -15.60 -1.98 13.08
C LEU A 164 -14.92 -0.99 14.00
N VAL A 165 -15.34 0.28 13.95
CA VAL A 165 -14.74 1.32 14.79
C VAL A 165 -14.91 1.03 16.28
N SER A 166 -16.08 0.53 16.71
CA SER A 166 -16.27 0.19 18.12
C SER A 166 -15.40 -0.99 18.56
N GLN A 167 -15.09 -1.93 17.67
CA GLN A 167 -14.17 -3.05 17.95
C GLN A 167 -12.72 -2.59 18.01
N THR A 168 -12.27 -1.70 17.12
CA THR A 168 -10.90 -1.18 17.12
C THR A 168 -10.58 -0.37 18.39
N ILE A 169 -11.56 0.40 18.89
CA ILE A 169 -11.42 1.19 20.12
C ILE A 169 -11.27 0.30 21.38
N GLN A 170 -11.78 -0.93 21.33
CA GLN A 170 -11.71 -1.87 22.47
C GLN A 170 -10.36 -2.59 22.58
N LEU A 171 -9.49 -2.51 21.57
CA LEU A 171 -8.20 -3.17 21.60
C LEU A 171 -7.26 -2.45 22.57
N LYS A 172 -6.77 -3.18 23.57
CA LYS A 172 -5.85 -2.70 24.61
C LYS A 172 -4.51 -2.23 24.01
N SER A 173 -4.17 -2.75 22.84
CA SER A 173 -2.97 -2.50 22.04
C SER A 173 -3.14 -1.40 20.98
N SER A 174 -4.34 -0.81 20.84
CA SER A 174 -4.68 0.18 19.79
C SER A 174 -3.73 1.37 19.68
N ARG A 175 -3.07 1.77 20.78
CA ARG A 175 -2.13 2.90 20.77
C ARG A 175 -0.90 2.69 19.89
N ARG A 176 -0.48 1.43 19.71
CA ARG A 176 0.65 1.06 18.85
C ARG A 176 0.33 1.09 17.37
N LEU A 177 -0.96 1.00 17.02
CA LEU A 177 -1.43 1.10 15.64
C LEU A 177 -1.59 2.55 15.16
N ILE A 178 -1.51 3.54 16.07
CA ILE A 178 -1.68 4.96 15.76
C ILE A 178 -0.72 5.45 14.66
N PRO A 179 0.60 5.14 14.70
CA PRO A 179 1.52 5.57 13.65
C PRO A 179 1.11 5.05 12.26
N HIS A 180 0.46 3.90 12.22
CA HIS A 180 0.01 3.22 11.01
C HIS A 180 -1.45 3.54 10.62
N ALA A 181 -2.15 4.34 11.42
CA ALA A 181 -3.60 4.57 11.26
C ALA A 181 -3.96 5.17 9.89
N ALA A 182 -3.11 6.04 9.33
CA ALA A 182 -3.33 6.59 8.00
C ALA A 182 -3.24 5.52 6.91
N ALA A 183 -2.24 4.64 6.97
CA ALA A 183 -2.07 3.55 6.02
C ALA A 183 -3.22 2.53 6.15
N ILE A 184 -3.63 2.20 7.38
CA ILE A 184 -4.79 1.36 7.66
C ILE A 184 -6.06 2.00 7.09
N ALA A 185 -6.28 3.30 7.31
CA ALA A 185 -7.46 4.01 6.83
C ALA A 185 -7.56 4.03 5.30
N ILE A 186 -6.44 4.23 4.60
CA ILE A 186 -6.38 4.17 3.13
C ILE A 186 -6.78 2.77 2.62
N ARG A 187 -6.37 1.71 3.33
CA ARG A 187 -6.65 0.32 2.97
C ARG A 187 -7.91 -0.26 3.63
N ALA A 188 -8.63 0.54 4.44
CA ALA A 188 -9.73 0.05 5.27
C ALA A 188 -10.88 -0.52 4.43
N ALA A 189 -11.13 0.04 3.24
CA ALA A 189 -12.15 -0.47 2.32
C ALA A 189 -11.84 -1.90 1.85
N THR A 190 -10.57 -2.21 1.55
CA THR A 190 -10.11 -3.56 1.19
C THR A 190 -10.17 -4.50 2.39
N LEU A 191 -9.79 -3.99 3.57
CA LEU A 191 -9.79 -4.76 4.80
C LEU A 191 -11.19 -4.98 5.38
N GLU A 192 -12.21 -4.24 4.98
CA GLU A 192 -13.52 -4.21 5.64
C GLU A 192 -14.12 -5.62 5.81
N ARG A 193 -13.93 -6.48 4.81
CA ARG A 193 -14.40 -7.88 4.83
C ARG A 193 -13.72 -8.74 5.90
N TRP A 194 -12.44 -8.49 6.18
CA TRP A 194 -11.58 -9.31 7.05
C TRP A 194 -11.25 -8.65 8.38
N ALA A 195 -11.49 -7.34 8.50
CA ALA A 195 -11.10 -6.51 9.64
C ALA A 195 -11.52 -7.07 11.01
N PRO A 196 -12.74 -7.61 11.22
CA PRO A 196 -13.10 -8.17 12.53
C PRO A 196 -12.22 -9.37 12.91
N GLY A 197 -11.94 -10.24 11.94
CA GLY A 197 -11.10 -11.43 12.15
C GLY A 197 -9.64 -11.07 12.38
N ILE A 198 -9.11 -10.13 11.59
CA ILE A 198 -7.73 -9.65 11.73
C ILE A 198 -7.52 -9.05 13.13
N LEU A 199 -8.42 -8.16 13.57
CA LEU A 199 -8.27 -7.48 14.86
C LEU A 199 -8.29 -8.46 16.04
N ILE A 200 -9.15 -9.47 16.00
CA ILE A 200 -9.23 -10.49 17.07
C ILE A 200 -7.98 -11.38 17.05
N SER A 201 -7.54 -11.83 15.88
CA SER A 201 -6.39 -12.73 15.77
C SER A 201 -5.05 -12.04 16.04
N VAL A 202 -4.90 -10.77 15.64
CA VAL A 202 -3.63 -10.04 15.73
C VAL A 202 -3.37 -9.45 17.12
N ASP A 203 -4.40 -9.22 17.95
CA ASP A 203 -4.22 -8.57 19.27
C ASP A 203 -3.16 -9.27 20.15
N GLY A 204 -3.09 -10.61 20.09
CA GLY A 204 -2.09 -11.40 20.83
C GLY A 204 -0.68 -11.41 20.23
N TYR A 205 -0.52 -11.00 18.97
CA TYR A 205 0.73 -11.08 18.21
C TYR A 205 1.23 -9.71 17.73
N LEU A 206 0.59 -8.64 18.19
CA LEU A 206 0.85 -7.28 17.73
C LEU A 206 2.31 -6.85 17.96
N ASP A 207 2.95 -7.34 19.03
CA ASP A 207 4.37 -7.11 19.30
C ASP A 207 5.30 -7.59 18.15
N PHE A 208 4.92 -8.67 17.45
CA PHE A 208 5.71 -9.22 16.33
C PHE A 208 5.32 -8.59 14.98
N VAL A 209 4.06 -8.21 14.83
CA VAL A 209 3.50 -7.70 13.55
C VAL A 209 3.73 -6.20 13.40
N GLU A 210 3.66 -5.42 14.48
CA GLU A 210 3.77 -3.95 14.50
C GLU A 210 5.00 -3.43 13.71
N PRO A 211 6.24 -3.94 13.91
CA PRO A 211 7.41 -3.43 13.21
C PRO A 211 7.36 -3.62 11.68
N HIS A 212 6.49 -4.50 11.20
CA HIS A 212 6.37 -4.86 9.79
C HIS A 212 5.04 -4.43 9.17
N LEU A 213 4.20 -3.73 9.93
CA LEU A 213 2.82 -3.41 9.52
C LEU A 213 2.78 -2.53 8.27
N ASP A 214 3.68 -1.55 8.14
CA ASP A 214 3.74 -0.71 6.93
C ASP A 214 4.01 -1.55 5.67
N THR A 215 4.97 -2.46 5.71
CA THR A 215 5.28 -3.36 4.59
C THR A 215 4.12 -4.30 4.27
N ILE A 216 3.40 -4.79 5.30
CA ILE A 216 2.19 -5.60 5.11
C ILE A 216 1.11 -4.78 4.41
N LEU A 217 0.89 -3.53 4.82
CA LEU A 217 -0.13 -2.65 4.25
C LEU A 217 0.20 -2.20 2.81
N GLU A 218 1.49 -2.02 2.50
CA GLU A 218 1.96 -1.76 1.14
C GLU A 218 1.66 -2.95 0.21
N ARG A 219 1.93 -4.18 0.69
CA ARG A 219 1.75 -5.43 -0.07
C ARG A 219 0.38 -6.10 0.14
N LEU A 220 -0.56 -5.40 0.76
CA LEU A 220 -1.84 -5.99 1.18
C LEU A 220 -2.63 -6.59 0.01
N ASP A 221 -2.61 -5.95 -1.16
CA ASP A 221 -3.33 -6.42 -2.34
C ASP A 221 -2.87 -7.82 -2.79
N GLN A 222 -1.60 -8.18 -2.53
CA GLN A 222 -1.04 -9.49 -2.84
C GLN A 222 -1.33 -10.51 -1.72
N ILE A 223 -1.43 -10.04 -0.47
CA ILE A 223 -1.68 -10.88 0.72
C ILE A 223 -3.17 -11.22 0.84
N GLU A 224 -4.06 -10.33 0.41
CA GLU A 224 -5.53 -10.44 0.58
C GLU A 224 -6.12 -11.80 0.18
N PRO A 225 -5.75 -12.42 -0.97
CA PRO A 225 -6.31 -13.71 -1.35
C PRO A 225 -5.98 -14.84 -0.36
N HIS A 226 -4.87 -14.70 0.38
CA HIS A 226 -4.32 -15.73 1.28
C HIS A 226 -4.52 -15.38 2.77
N LEU A 227 -5.15 -14.24 3.05
CA LEU A 227 -5.43 -13.76 4.42
C LEU A 227 -6.16 -14.79 5.30
N PRO A 228 -7.13 -15.59 4.81
CA PRO A 228 -7.76 -16.64 5.62
C PRO A 228 -6.76 -17.66 6.17
N PHE A 229 -5.85 -18.14 5.32
CA PHE A 229 -4.80 -19.08 5.70
C PHE A 229 -3.81 -18.44 6.69
N VAL A 230 -3.40 -17.19 6.44
CA VAL A 230 -2.49 -16.46 7.34
C VAL A 230 -3.11 -16.26 8.72
N LEU A 231 -4.40 -15.96 8.80
CA LEU A 231 -5.11 -15.76 10.07
C LEU A 231 -5.30 -17.05 10.86
N GLU A 232 -5.50 -18.19 10.19
CA GLU A 232 -5.63 -19.50 10.82
C GLU A 232 -4.32 -19.98 11.46
N HIS A 233 -3.18 -19.61 10.88
CA HIS A 233 -1.84 -20.05 11.29
C HIS A 233 -0.95 -18.92 11.79
N LEU A 234 -1.57 -17.85 12.30
CA LEU A 234 -0.88 -16.64 12.72
C LEU A 234 0.06 -16.90 13.91
N ASP A 235 -0.24 -17.90 14.72
CA ASP A 235 0.58 -18.38 15.84
C ASP A 235 1.98 -18.84 15.42
N VAL A 236 2.07 -19.56 14.31
CA VAL A 236 3.34 -20.04 13.76
C VAL A 236 4.03 -18.96 12.91
N LEU A 237 3.25 -18.15 12.18
CA LEU A 237 3.79 -17.20 11.21
C LEU A 237 4.25 -15.88 11.84
N ALA A 238 3.55 -15.38 12.87
CA ALA A 238 3.81 -14.04 13.43
C ALA A 238 5.23 -13.84 13.97
N PRO A 239 5.84 -14.79 14.72
CA PRO A 239 7.22 -14.62 15.21
C PRO A 239 8.25 -14.47 14.09
N HIS A 240 7.90 -14.93 12.88
CA HIS A 240 8.76 -14.98 11.69
C HIS A 240 8.36 -13.96 10.62
N CYS A 241 7.44 -13.04 10.93
CA CYS A 241 6.81 -12.13 9.97
C CYS A 241 7.83 -11.33 9.14
N GLY A 242 8.90 -10.81 9.76
CA GLY A 242 9.91 -10.01 9.06
C GLY A 242 10.62 -10.76 7.93
N VAL A 243 11.08 -11.98 8.18
CA VAL A 243 11.80 -12.78 7.17
C VAL A 243 10.84 -13.32 6.11
N LEU A 244 9.62 -13.68 6.51
CA LEU A 244 8.56 -14.11 5.60
C LEU A 244 8.20 -12.99 4.61
N LEU A 245 8.08 -11.74 5.08
CA LEU A 245 7.74 -10.59 4.23
C LEU A 245 8.82 -10.25 3.21
N GLN A 246 10.09 -10.43 3.55
CA GLN A 246 11.19 -10.25 2.59
C GLN A 246 11.13 -11.26 1.44
N ASN A 247 10.57 -12.45 1.69
CA ASN A 247 10.48 -13.53 0.72
C ASN A 247 9.03 -13.80 0.24
N ILE A 248 8.11 -12.88 0.51
CA ILE A 248 6.67 -13.11 0.29
C ILE A 248 6.33 -13.38 -1.18
N ASP A 249 6.94 -12.68 -2.14
CA ASP A 249 6.67 -12.90 -3.57
C ASP A 249 6.88 -14.36 -3.98
N ARG A 250 7.85 -15.01 -3.33
CA ARG A 250 8.21 -16.41 -3.57
C ARG A 250 7.31 -17.38 -2.82
N LEU A 251 6.87 -16.99 -1.61
CA LEU A 251 5.94 -17.77 -0.79
C LEU A 251 4.52 -17.74 -1.37
N LEU A 252 4.09 -16.63 -1.97
CA LEU A 252 2.78 -16.48 -2.59
C LEU A 252 2.54 -17.50 -3.71
N LEU A 253 3.61 -17.92 -4.41
CA LEU A 253 3.54 -19.01 -5.39
C LEU A 253 3.02 -20.33 -4.80
N PHE A 254 3.16 -20.56 -3.49
CA PHE A 254 2.64 -21.75 -2.79
C PHE A 254 1.28 -21.52 -2.16
N ALA A 255 0.88 -20.26 -1.99
CA ALA A 255 -0.36 -19.88 -1.34
C ALA A 255 -1.56 -19.93 -2.31
N ASP A 256 -1.33 -19.86 -3.63
CA ASP A 256 -2.37 -19.92 -4.68
C ASP A 256 -3.28 -21.15 -4.59
N ASP A 257 -2.77 -22.29 -4.12
CA ASP A 257 -3.49 -23.56 -4.11
C ASP A 257 -4.36 -23.76 -2.85
N GLY A 258 -4.79 -22.66 -2.22
CA GLY A 258 -5.72 -22.67 -1.08
C GLY A 258 -5.16 -23.36 0.16
N GLY A 259 -3.88 -23.17 0.46
CA GLY A 259 -3.22 -23.74 1.64
C GLY A 259 -2.76 -25.20 1.48
N LYS A 260 -3.21 -25.93 0.46
CA LYS A 260 -2.93 -27.37 0.27
C LYS A 260 -1.45 -27.76 0.37
N TYR A 261 -0.55 -26.91 -0.11
CA TYR A 261 0.89 -27.15 -0.03
C TYR A 261 1.54 -26.54 1.22
N LEU A 262 0.94 -25.50 1.80
CA LEU A 262 1.49 -24.81 2.96
C LEU A 262 1.13 -25.50 4.28
N ASP A 263 -0.07 -26.08 4.44
CA ASP A 263 -0.48 -26.72 5.70
C ASP A 263 0.55 -27.76 6.20
N PRO A 264 1.05 -28.68 5.36
CA PRO A 264 2.04 -29.67 5.80
C PRO A 264 3.44 -29.08 6.03
N LEU A 265 3.70 -27.88 5.52
CA LEU A 265 4.97 -27.16 5.70
C LEU A 265 5.00 -26.36 7.00
N LEU A 266 3.84 -26.00 7.57
CA LEU A 266 3.75 -25.17 8.78
C LEU A 266 4.62 -25.67 9.94
N PRO A 267 4.67 -26.97 10.29
CA PRO A 267 5.51 -27.45 11.39
C PRO A 267 7.01 -27.20 11.16
N TRP A 268 7.41 -27.04 9.90
CA TRP A 268 8.79 -26.85 9.49
C TRP A 268 9.15 -25.39 9.22
N VAL A 269 8.16 -24.47 9.24
CA VAL A 269 8.38 -23.03 9.04
C VAL A 269 9.47 -22.49 9.97
N PRO A 270 9.47 -22.75 11.29
CA PRO A 270 10.51 -22.22 12.17
C PRO A 270 11.94 -22.66 11.80
N GLU A 271 12.11 -23.87 11.24
CA GLU A 271 13.43 -24.36 10.83
C GLU A 271 13.89 -23.78 9.48
N PHE A 272 12.94 -23.50 8.58
CA PHE A 272 13.20 -23.03 7.23
C PHE A 272 13.25 -21.51 7.10
N VAL A 273 12.55 -20.76 7.95
CA VAL A 273 12.42 -19.29 7.85
C VAL A 273 13.78 -18.63 7.68
N ASP A 274 14.71 -18.90 8.58
CA ASP A 274 16.05 -18.27 8.57
C ASP A 274 16.89 -18.67 7.35
N LYS A 275 16.48 -19.71 6.62
CA LYS A 275 17.16 -20.23 5.42
C LYS A 275 16.32 -20.04 4.16
N LEU A 276 15.21 -19.30 4.22
CA LEU A 276 14.30 -19.13 3.09
C LEU A 276 15.00 -18.52 1.88
N GLU A 277 15.96 -17.61 2.08
CA GLU A 277 16.74 -17.05 0.97
C GLU A 277 17.55 -18.11 0.22
N VAL A 278 18.11 -19.07 0.95
CA VAL A 278 18.91 -20.17 0.37
C VAL A 278 18.02 -21.19 -0.33
N PHE A 279 16.85 -21.49 0.25
CA PHE A 279 15.93 -22.49 -0.31
C PHE A 279 14.95 -21.93 -1.33
N SER A 280 14.78 -20.62 -1.40
CA SER A 280 13.94 -19.91 -2.37
C SER A 280 14.05 -20.46 -3.80
N PRO A 281 15.24 -20.57 -4.42
CA PRO A 281 15.36 -21.12 -5.77
C PRO A 281 14.99 -22.61 -5.85
N HIS A 282 15.19 -23.36 -4.77
CA HIS A 282 14.76 -24.75 -4.68
C HIS A 282 13.24 -24.87 -4.63
N PHE A 283 12.56 -24.02 -3.87
CA PHE A 283 11.10 -24.05 -3.75
C PHE A 283 10.43 -23.83 -5.10
N ILE A 284 10.85 -22.81 -5.85
CA ILE A 284 10.31 -22.51 -7.18
C ILE A 284 10.39 -23.75 -8.10
N LEU A 285 11.54 -24.43 -8.09
CA LEU A 285 11.73 -25.68 -8.86
C LEU A 285 10.91 -26.85 -8.32
N LEU A 286 10.69 -26.88 -7.01
CA LEU A 286 9.97 -27.96 -6.36
C LEU A 286 8.45 -27.83 -6.55
N ARG A 287 7.92 -26.63 -6.85
CA ARG A 287 6.47 -26.36 -7.03
C ARG A 287 5.71 -27.45 -7.81
N PRO A 288 6.09 -27.81 -9.06
CA PRO A 288 5.39 -28.85 -9.82
C PRO A 288 5.49 -30.26 -9.20
N HIS A 289 6.45 -30.47 -8.29
CA HIS A 289 6.76 -31.77 -7.69
C HIS A 289 6.26 -31.91 -6.25
N PHE A 290 5.79 -30.83 -5.62
CA PHE A 290 5.39 -30.81 -4.21
C PHE A 290 4.39 -31.90 -3.86
N LYS A 291 3.41 -32.18 -4.73
CA LYS A 291 2.43 -33.26 -4.54
C LYS A 291 3.07 -34.62 -4.22
N TYR A 292 4.25 -34.92 -4.78
CA TYR A 292 4.95 -36.18 -4.55
C TYR A 292 5.95 -36.09 -3.39
N VAL A 293 6.48 -34.90 -3.12
CA VAL A 293 7.50 -34.68 -2.08
C VAL A 293 6.86 -34.55 -0.70
N LEU A 294 5.67 -33.93 -0.60
CA LEU A 294 4.97 -33.68 0.67
C LEU A 294 4.84 -34.90 1.58
N PRO A 295 4.43 -36.09 1.11
CA PRO A 295 4.30 -37.28 1.97
C PRO A 295 5.63 -37.74 2.60
N HIS A 296 6.76 -37.25 2.10
CA HIS A 296 8.10 -37.58 2.55
C HIS A 296 8.82 -36.41 3.22
N PHE A 297 8.13 -35.27 3.39
CA PHE A 297 8.76 -34.03 3.82
C PHE A 297 9.36 -34.14 5.22
N ASP A 298 8.70 -34.85 6.15
CA ASP A 298 9.22 -35.04 7.52
C ASP A 298 10.59 -35.71 7.59
N VAL A 299 10.93 -36.50 6.58
CA VAL A 299 12.21 -37.20 6.48
C VAL A 299 13.24 -36.36 5.74
N ILE A 300 12.79 -35.59 4.74
CA ILE A 300 13.65 -34.76 3.88
C ILE A 300 14.04 -33.46 4.59
N ALA A 301 13.11 -32.80 5.27
CA ALA A 301 13.25 -31.46 5.83
C ALA A 301 14.49 -31.29 6.72
N PRO A 302 14.76 -32.18 7.71
CA PRO A 302 15.96 -32.05 8.56
C PRO A 302 17.27 -32.15 7.78
N SER A 303 17.25 -32.77 6.59
CA SER A 303 18.44 -32.95 5.74
C SER A 303 18.52 -31.95 4.59
N ALA A 304 17.50 -31.09 4.41
CA ALA A 304 17.38 -30.20 3.26
C ALA A 304 18.60 -29.28 3.10
N MET A 305 19.18 -28.80 4.22
CA MET A 305 20.34 -27.90 4.19
C MET A 305 21.57 -28.48 3.49
N ARG A 306 21.68 -29.81 3.43
CA ARG A 306 22.79 -30.49 2.75
C ARG A 306 22.66 -30.41 1.22
N PHE A 307 21.47 -30.09 0.72
CA PHE A 307 21.15 -30.01 -0.70
C PHE A 307 21.15 -28.57 -1.24
N LYS A 308 21.50 -27.56 -0.43
CA LYS A 308 21.45 -26.13 -0.79
C LYS A 308 22.21 -25.75 -2.08
N ASP A 309 23.28 -26.47 -2.41
CA ASP A 309 24.12 -26.16 -3.57
C ASP A 309 23.75 -27.01 -4.81
N LYS A 310 22.71 -27.85 -4.70
CA LYS A 310 22.35 -28.89 -5.68
C LYS A 310 20.94 -28.67 -6.22
N LEU A 311 20.76 -27.59 -6.98
CA LEU A 311 19.47 -27.21 -7.57
C LEU A 311 18.83 -28.30 -8.45
N ASP A 312 19.63 -29.14 -9.13
CA ASP A 312 19.08 -30.21 -9.96
C ASP A 312 18.33 -31.28 -9.16
N VAL A 313 18.64 -31.43 -7.87
CA VAL A 313 17.89 -32.35 -6.99
C VAL A 313 16.45 -31.86 -6.85
N SER A 314 16.23 -30.55 -6.72
CA SER A 314 14.90 -29.96 -6.66
C SER A 314 14.20 -29.96 -8.03
N ARG A 315 14.95 -29.66 -9.10
CA ARG A 315 14.46 -29.68 -10.49
C ARG A 315 13.93 -31.06 -10.93
N TYR A 316 14.53 -32.13 -10.43
CA TYR A 316 14.16 -33.51 -10.78
C TYR A 316 13.65 -34.30 -9.57
N ALA A 317 13.03 -33.60 -8.61
CA ALA A 317 12.57 -34.21 -7.37
C ALA A 317 11.52 -35.30 -7.60
N ASP A 318 10.65 -35.15 -8.59
CA ASP A 318 9.66 -36.18 -8.96
C ASP A 318 10.30 -37.47 -9.47
N VAL A 319 11.35 -37.37 -10.30
CA VAL A 319 12.12 -38.53 -10.77
C VAL A 319 12.78 -39.23 -9.59
N LEU A 320 13.44 -38.48 -8.72
CA LEU A 320 14.08 -39.05 -7.52
C LEU A 320 13.05 -39.71 -6.60
N VAL A 321 11.90 -39.08 -6.36
CA VAL A 321 10.82 -39.66 -5.55
C VAL A 321 10.19 -40.87 -6.25
N TRP A 322 10.13 -40.92 -7.57
CA TRP A 322 9.61 -42.10 -8.28
C TRP A 322 10.53 -43.31 -8.11
N TYR A 323 11.84 -43.16 -8.30
CA TYR A 323 12.80 -44.27 -8.17
C TYR A 323 13.12 -44.63 -6.71
N PHE A 324 13.22 -43.64 -5.83
CA PHE A 324 13.68 -43.80 -4.45
C PHE A 324 12.61 -43.50 -3.39
N GLY A 325 11.36 -43.21 -3.79
CA GLY A 325 10.28 -42.94 -2.84
C GLY A 325 10.00 -44.11 -1.92
N TRP A 326 10.21 -45.35 -2.38
CA TRP A 326 10.12 -46.54 -1.52
C TRP A 326 11.15 -46.52 -0.39
N VAL A 327 12.36 -45.99 -0.65
CA VAL A 327 13.40 -45.81 0.37
C VAL A 327 12.94 -44.78 1.40
N LEU A 328 12.35 -43.67 0.93
CA LEU A 328 11.81 -42.59 1.77
C LEU A 328 10.65 -43.05 2.66
N ARG A 329 9.92 -44.11 2.29
CA ARG A 329 8.86 -44.71 3.13
C ARG A 329 9.39 -45.47 4.34
N ILE A 330 10.66 -45.90 4.33
CA ILE A 330 11.26 -46.63 5.45
C ILE A 330 12.04 -45.63 6.32
N PRO A 331 11.50 -45.20 7.48
CA PRO A 331 11.98 -44.01 8.19
C PRO A 331 13.44 -44.15 8.67
N PHE A 332 13.84 -45.34 9.12
CA PHE A 332 15.22 -45.57 9.59
C PHE A 332 16.22 -45.57 8.43
N VAL A 333 15.87 -46.22 7.31
CA VAL A 333 16.74 -46.32 6.13
C VAL A 333 16.90 -44.94 5.50
N ALA A 334 15.81 -44.18 5.35
CA ALA A 334 15.85 -42.84 4.78
C ALA A 334 16.67 -41.86 5.63
N LYS A 335 16.46 -41.84 6.95
CA LYS A 335 17.26 -41.01 7.87
C LYS A 335 18.74 -41.37 7.83
N PHE A 336 19.09 -42.65 7.68
CA PHE A 336 20.47 -43.10 7.57
C PHE A 336 21.10 -42.65 6.25
N ILE A 337 20.45 -42.92 5.12
CA ILE A 337 20.95 -42.58 3.78
C ILE A 337 21.10 -41.06 3.63
N LEU A 338 20.13 -40.27 4.07
CA LEU A 338 20.19 -38.81 3.98
C LEU A 338 21.27 -38.18 4.86
N LYS A 339 21.80 -38.90 5.86
CA LYS A 339 22.93 -38.47 6.71
C LYS A 339 24.31 -38.77 6.11
N VAL A 340 24.41 -39.62 5.09
CA VAL A 340 25.70 -39.93 4.44
C VAL A 340 26.27 -38.69 3.73
N PRO A 341 27.55 -38.31 3.94
CA PRO A 341 28.13 -37.07 3.40
C PRO A 341 28.18 -37.01 1.87
N GLY A 342 28.29 -38.15 1.18
CA GLY A 342 28.25 -38.22 -0.28
C GLY A 342 26.84 -38.16 -0.89
N MET A 343 25.79 -38.23 -0.07
CA MET A 343 24.41 -38.38 -0.56
C MET A 343 23.94 -37.23 -1.45
N PRO A 344 24.20 -35.93 -1.13
CA PRO A 344 23.77 -34.83 -2.00
C PRO A 344 24.40 -34.89 -3.40
N SER A 345 25.70 -35.21 -3.49
CA SER A 345 26.41 -35.34 -4.76
C SER A 345 25.91 -36.55 -5.56
N LEU A 346 25.67 -37.68 -4.90
CA LEU A 346 25.11 -38.88 -5.53
C LEU A 346 23.69 -38.62 -6.03
N ALA A 347 22.83 -38.01 -5.22
CA ALA A 347 21.46 -37.65 -5.62
C ALA A 347 21.45 -36.71 -6.81
N ASN A 348 22.32 -35.69 -6.83
CA ASN A 348 22.47 -34.77 -7.95
C ASN A 348 22.95 -35.48 -9.23
N PHE A 349 23.89 -36.42 -9.10
CA PHE A 349 24.35 -37.24 -10.23
C PHE A 349 23.23 -38.15 -10.77
N LEU A 350 22.52 -38.84 -9.87
CA LEU A 350 21.41 -39.71 -10.23
C LEU A 350 20.25 -38.94 -10.86
N ALA A 351 19.91 -37.76 -10.33
CA ALA A 351 18.88 -36.87 -10.87
C ALA A 351 19.11 -36.55 -12.36
N ARG A 352 20.38 -36.35 -12.75
CA ARG A 352 20.76 -36.06 -14.15
C ARG A 352 20.80 -37.31 -15.04
N ARG A 353 21.10 -38.48 -14.47
CA ARG A 353 21.37 -39.72 -15.23
C ARG A 353 20.16 -40.64 -15.37
N LEU A 354 19.21 -40.57 -14.44
CA LEU A 354 18.07 -41.48 -14.40
C LEU A 354 17.12 -41.28 -15.60
N PRO A 355 16.53 -42.36 -16.13
CA PRO A 355 15.57 -42.27 -17.21
C PRO A 355 14.32 -41.51 -16.78
N ARG A 356 13.93 -40.48 -17.55
CA ARG A 356 12.75 -39.64 -17.29
C ARG A 356 11.44 -40.21 -17.85
N TRP A 357 11.52 -41.20 -18.73
CA TRP A 357 10.35 -41.77 -19.40
C TRP A 357 9.27 -42.39 -18.50
N PRO A 358 9.52 -42.88 -17.26
CA PRO A 358 8.43 -43.37 -16.42
C PRO A 358 7.61 -42.22 -15.80
N VAL A 359 8.20 -41.03 -15.64
CA VAL A 359 7.56 -39.85 -15.04
C VAL A 359 6.93 -38.99 -16.14
N ARG A 360 6.14 -39.61 -17.02
CA ARG A 360 5.75 -39.05 -18.33
C ARG A 360 4.78 -37.86 -18.30
N ARG A 361 4.26 -37.45 -17.13
CA ARG A 361 3.19 -36.43 -17.03
C ARG A 361 3.65 -35.04 -16.53
N THR A 362 4.78 -34.92 -15.83
CA THR A 362 5.21 -33.65 -15.20
C THR A 362 6.43 -32.99 -15.86
N TRP A 363 7.24 -33.75 -16.62
CA TRP A 363 8.49 -33.27 -17.22
C TRP A 363 8.36 -32.26 -18.37
N LYS A 364 7.15 -32.06 -18.92
CA LYS A 364 6.94 -31.09 -20.03
C LYS A 364 6.92 -29.64 -19.58
N VAL A 365 6.87 -29.38 -18.27
CA VAL A 365 7.11 -28.03 -17.74
C VAL A 365 8.62 -27.84 -17.69
N GLU A 366 9.22 -27.60 -18.86
CA GLU A 366 10.55 -26.99 -18.90
C GLU A 366 10.37 -25.56 -18.37
N CYS A 367 10.59 -25.39 -17.06
CA CYS A 367 10.87 -24.08 -16.50
C CYS A 367 12.20 -23.63 -17.10
N ASP A 368 12.11 -22.98 -18.26
CA ASP A 368 13.22 -22.26 -18.82
C ASP A 368 13.50 -21.11 -17.85
N TYR A 369 14.59 -21.20 -17.11
CA TYR A 369 14.94 -20.24 -16.05
C TYR A 369 15.00 -18.81 -16.59
N SER A 370 15.27 -18.66 -17.89
CA SER A 370 15.25 -17.41 -18.67
C SER A 370 13.88 -16.70 -18.67
N GLY A 371 12.77 -17.43 -18.45
CA GLY A 371 11.42 -16.86 -18.35
C GLY A 371 10.96 -16.55 -16.92
N CYS A 372 11.68 -17.02 -15.90
CA CYS A 372 11.37 -16.76 -14.48
C CYS A 372 12.03 -15.45 -13.96
N GLU A 373 12.81 -14.76 -14.78
CA GLU A 373 13.38 -13.43 -14.47
C GLU A 373 12.31 -12.31 -14.41
N VAL A 374 11.04 -12.60 -14.73
CA VAL A 374 9.96 -11.59 -14.75
C VAL A 374 9.41 -11.26 -13.36
N TYR A 375 9.85 -11.95 -12.30
CA TYR A 375 9.45 -11.67 -10.91
C TYR A 375 10.66 -11.59 -9.96
N ILE A 376 11.67 -10.82 -10.32
CA ILE A 376 12.71 -10.30 -9.41
C ILE A 376 12.58 -8.79 -9.33
#